data_AF-A0A0R1R3T4-F1
#
_entry.id   AF-A0A0R1R3T4-F1
#
_cell.length_a   1.000
_cell.length_b   1.000
_cell.length_c   1.000
_cell.angle_alpha   90.00
_cell.angle_beta   90.00
_cell.angle_gamma   90.00
#
_symmetry.space_group_name_H-M   'P 1'
#
loop_
_entity.id
_entity.type
_entity.pdbx_description
1 polymer ?
#
loop_
_entity_poly.entity_id
_entity_poly.type
_entity_poly.pdbx_seq_one_letter_code
_entity_poly.pdbx_strand_id
1 'polypeptide(L)' 'MHQLSVSHKLKQQLKRRLGTTITIEVLELHFDGHNGDHLLVYHDSPEVTTLLAIGSHSSIFDQL' A
#
# COMPACT_ATOMS: atom_id res chain seq x y z
N MET A 1 -7.17 8.11 10.24
CA MET A 1 -6.02 7.43 9.61
C MET A 1 -5.63 6.26 10.49
N HIS A 2 -5.99 5.04 10.10
CA HIS A 2 -5.51 3.84 10.78
C HIS A 2 -4.37 3.27 9.93
N GLN A 3 -3.17 3.17 10.51
CA GLN A 3 -2.02 2.64 9.78
C GLN A 3 -2.05 1.12 9.90
N LEU A 4 -2.34 0.45 8.78
CA LEU A 4 -2.44 -1.01 8.77
C LEU A 4 -1.04 -1.64 8.77
N SER A 5 -0.85 -2.62 9.64
CA SER A 5 0.35 -3.46 9.62
C SER A 5 0.24 -4.45 8.45
N VAL A 6 0.69 -4.01 7.28
CA VAL A 6 0.78 -4.83 6.07
C VAL A 6 1.64 -6.06 6.33
N SER A 7 1.21 -7.22 5.82
CA SER A 7 1.93 -8.49 6.01
C SER A 7 3.39 -8.39 5.57
N HIS A 8 4.29 -9.01 6.34
CA HIS A 8 5.74 -8.97 6.07
C HIS A 8 6.09 -9.51 4.67
N LYS A 9 5.29 -10.45 4.15
CA LYS A 9 5.42 -11.03 2.81
C LYS A 9 5.18 -9.98 1.72
N LEU A 10 4.14 -9.16 1.86
CA LEU A 10 3.83 -8.11 0.89
C LEU A 10 4.94 -7.05 0.83
N LYS A 11 5.40 -6.62 2.01
CA LYS A 11 6.51 -5.65 2.12
C LYS A 11 7.76 -6.18 1.43
N GLN A 12 8.07 -7.47 1.57
CA GLN A 12 9.21 -8.08 0.87
C GLN A 12 9.00 -8.17 -0.64
N GLN A 13 7.82 -8.58 -1.12
CA GLN A 13 7.54 -8.66 -2.56
C GLN A 13 7.63 -7.28 -3.22
N LEU A 14 7.06 -6.26 -2.59
CA LEU A 14 7.12 -4.91 -3.11
C LEU A 14 8.55 -4.34 -3.10
N LYS A 15 9.32 -4.56 -2.01
CA LYS A 15 10.76 -4.22 -1.96
C LYS A 15 11.57 -4.91 -3.06
N ARG A 16 11.26 -6.16 -3.40
CA ARG A 16 11.95 -6.87 -4.50
C ARG A 16 11.64 -6.27 -5.87
N ARG A 17 10.40 -5.81 -6.10
CA ARG A 17 9.98 -5.23 -7.39
C ARG A 17 10.48 -3.79 -7.57
N LEU A 18 10.61 -3.04 -6.49
CA LEU A 18 10.86 -1.59 -6.54
C LEU A 18 12.26 -1.16 -6.07
N GLY A 19 13.07 -2.09 -5.52
CA GLY A 19 14.42 -1.82 -5.02
C GLY A 19 14.52 -1.80 -3.49
N THR A 20 15.71 -2.12 -2.98
CA THR A 20 15.95 -2.43 -1.55
C THR A 20 15.78 -1.27 -0.57
N THR A 21 15.68 -0.03 -1.06
CA THR A 21 15.82 1.17 -0.22
C THR A 21 14.54 1.98 -0.05
N ILE A 22 13.42 1.55 -0.63
CA ILE A 22 12.17 2.30 -0.48
C ILE A 22 11.32 1.81 0.69
N THR A 23 10.86 2.77 1.48
CA THR A 23 9.82 2.56 2.51
C THR A 23 8.47 2.64 1.81
N ILE A 24 7.67 1.59 2.00
CA ILE A 24 6.34 1.49 1.40
C ILE A 24 5.31 1.66 2.49
N GLU A 25 4.39 2.57 2.25
CA GLU A 25 3.30 2.93 3.13
C GLU A 25 1.98 2.48 2.52
N VAL A 26 1.06 2.12 3.41
CA VAL A 26 -0.28 1.64 3.03
C VAL A 26 -1.30 2.35 3.90
N LEU A 27 -2.22 3.04 3.24
CA LEU A 27 -3.32 3.77 3.85
C LEU A 27 -4.64 3.04 3.57
N GLU A 28 -5.47 2.87 4.60
CA GLU A 28 -6.85 2.41 4.43
C GLU A 28 -7.75 3.63 4.13
N LEU A 29 -8.50 3.53 3.04
CA LEU A 29 -9.42 4.54 2.57
C LEU A 29 -10.85 4.08 2.84
N HIS A 30 -11.62 4.92 3.53
CA HIS A 30 -13.05 4.72 3.76
C HIS A 30 -13.82 5.72 2.89
N PHE A 31 -14.41 5.24 1.81
CA PHE A 31 -15.35 6.03 1.02
C PHE A 31 -16.77 5.77 1.52
N ASP A 32 -17.49 6.83 1.85
CA ASP A 32 -18.95 6.86 2.04
C ASP A 32 -19.55 5.98 3.16
N GLY A 33 -18.77 5.64 4.18
CA GLY A 33 -19.25 4.86 5.34
C GLY A 33 -19.39 3.36 5.06
N HIS A 34 -18.95 2.91 3.89
CA HIS A 34 -18.74 1.49 3.64
C HIS A 34 -17.46 1.00 4.32
N ASN A 35 -17.45 -0.29 4.67
CA ASN A 35 -16.33 -0.96 5.31
C ASN A 35 -15.06 -0.71 4.48
N GLY A 36 -13.98 -0.26 5.13
CA GLY A 36 -12.72 0.18 4.49
C GLY A 36 -11.99 -0.92 3.74
N ASP A 37 -12.51 -1.33 2.59
CA ASP A 37 -11.87 -2.34 1.77
C ASP A 37 -10.82 -1.72 0.84
N HIS A 38 -10.76 -0.39 0.72
CA HIS A 38 -9.85 0.27 -0.21
C HIS A 38 -8.51 0.59 0.43
N LEU A 39 -7.43 0.23 -0.24
CA LEU A 39 -6.05 0.50 0.13
C LEU A 39 -5.38 1.42 -0.88
N LEU A 40 -4.59 2.35 -0.36
CA LEU A 40 -3.64 3.17 -1.10
C LEU A 40 -2.23 2.72 -0.74
N VAL A 41 -1.49 2.20 -1.71
CA VAL A 41 -0.08 1.82 -1.54
C VAL A 41 0.77 2.88 -2.20
N TYR A 42 1.65 3.50 -1.44
CA TYR A 42 2.54 4.53 -1.95
C TYR A 42 3.94 4.41 -1.37
N HIS A 43 4.89 5.03 -2.06
CA HIS A 43 6.22 5.28 -1.56
C HIS A 43 6.36 6.78 -1.34
N ASP A 44 6.67 7.19 -0.12
CA ASP A 44 6.97 8.57 0.19
C ASP A 44 8.49 8.80 0.18
N SER A 45 8.90 9.85 -0.54
CA SER A 45 10.28 10.35 -0.55
C SER A 45 10.25 11.85 -0.25
N PRO A 46 11.36 12.45 0.22
CA PRO A 46 11.39 13.87 0.59
C PRO A 46 10.97 14.83 -0.53
N GLU A 47 11.12 14.41 -1.79
CA GLU A 47 10.84 15.25 -2.96
C GLU A 47 9.50 14.93 -3.62
N VAL A 48 9.07 13.66 -3.57
CA VAL A 48 7.87 13.19 -4.28
C VAL A 48 7.23 11.99 -3.57
N THR A 49 5.90 12.04 -3.45
CA THR A 49 5.10 10.87 -3.10
C THR A 49 4.69 10.14 -4.37
N THR A 50 5.12 8.88 -4.52
CA THR A 50 4.81 8.05 -5.69
C THR A 50 3.69 7.06 -5.35
N LEU A 51 2.57 7.16 -6.07
CA LEU A 51 1.50 6.17 -6.00
C LEU A 51 1.95 4.87 -6.65
N LEU A 52 1.87 3.76 -5.91
CA LEU A 52 2.25 2.44 -6.41
C LEU A 52 1.02 1.60 -6.80
N ALA A 53 -0.04 1.65 -6.00
CA ALA A 53 -1.30 0.96 -6.29
C ALA A 53 -2.47 1.56 -5.51
N ILE A 54 -3.69 1.41 -6.04
CA ILE A 54 -4.94 1.68 -5.34
C ILE A 54 -5.96 0.60 -5.71
N GLY A 55 -6.71 0.09 -4.73
CA GLY A 55 -7.65 -0.99 -4.97
C GLY A 55 -8.20 -1.60 -3.69
N SER A 56 -9.04 -2.63 -3.81
CA SER A 56 -9.51 -3.37 -2.63
C SER A 56 -8.36 -4.17 -1.99
N HIS A 57 -8.57 -4.73 -0.79
CA HIS A 57 -7.64 -5.71 -0.22
C HIS A 57 -7.39 -6.84 -1.23
N SER A 58 -8.45 -7.51 -1.69
CA SER A 58 -8.34 -8.62 -2.64
C SER A 58 -7.57 -8.23 -3.91
N SER A 59 -7.89 -7.08 -4.51
CA SER A 59 -7.28 -6.63 -5.76
C SER A 59 -5.76 -6.39 -5.63
N ILE A 60 -5.33 -5.75 -4.54
CA ILE A 60 -3.90 -5.48 -4.33
C ILE A 60 -3.14 -6.74 -3.92
N PHE A 61 -3.73 -7.57 -3.06
CA PHE A 61 -3.08 -8.78 -2.54
C PHE A 61 -3.04 -9.92 -3.57
N ASP A 62 -3.99 -10.02 -4.49
CA ASP A 62 -4.01 -11.05 -5.54
C ASP A 62 -3.04 -10.74 -6.70
N GLN A 63 -2.61 -9.48 -6.86
CA GLN A 63 -1.68 -9.04 -7.92
C GLN A 63 -0.19 -9.14 -7.55
N LEU A 64 0.13 -9.51 -6.30
CA LEU A 64 1.51 -9.50 -5.76
C LEU A 64 2.14 -10.88 -5.57
#